data_AF-A0A371JI16-F1
#
_entry.id   AF-A0A371JI16-F1
#
_cell.length_a   1.000
_cell.length_b   1.000
_cell.length_c   1.000
_cell.angle_alpha   90.00
_cell.angle_beta   90.00
_cell.angle_gamma   90.00
#
_symmetry.space_group_name_H-M   'P 1'
#
loop_
_entity.id
_entity.type
_entity.pdbx_description
1 polymer ?
#
loop_
_entity_poly.entity_id
_entity_poly.type
_entity_poly.pdbx_seq_one_letter_code
_entity_poly.pdbx_strand_id
1 'polypeptide(L)'
;MNLYHLRYFVTLAHLEHYTKAAAQGFGIAIVPDMPMLNQLPVKTLSIKNPSWERRFYMAYLKGQYQTPVVSDYIQFIKNKV
;
A
#
# COMPACT_ATOMS: atom_id res chain seq x y z
N MET A 1 -6.34 1.05 -12.65
CA MET A 1 -6.66 1.30 -11.23
C MET A 1 -7.08 2.75 -11.11
N ASN A 2 -8.26 3.02 -10.54
CA ASN A 2 -8.80 4.37 -10.44
C ASN A 2 -7.98 5.21 -9.44
N LEU A 3 -7.67 6.47 -9.76
CA LEU A 3 -6.96 7.40 -8.86
C LEU A 3 -7.68 7.57 -7.51
N TYR A 4 -9.01 7.43 -7.49
CA TYR A 4 -9.80 7.43 -6.26
C TYR A 4 -9.42 6.27 -5.32
N HIS A 5 -9.04 5.10 -5.83
CA HIS A 5 -8.58 3.99 -4.98
C HIS A 5 -7.24 4.29 -4.34
N LEU A 6 -6.30 4.89 -5.08
CA LEU A 6 -5.00 5.25 -4.51
C LEU A 6 -5.15 6.29 -3.40
N ARG A 7 -5.95 7.33 -3.65
CA ARG A 7 -6.28 8.35 -2.65
C ARG A 7 -6.99 7.76 -1.44
N TYR A 8 -7.94 6.85 -1.64
CA TYR A 8 -8.60 6.11 -0.56
C TYR A 8 -7.59 5.36 0.32
N PHE A 9 -6.63 4.63 -0.26
CA PHE A 9 -5.59 3.93 0.51
C PHE A 9 -4.66 4.88 1.26
N VAL A 10 -4.23 5.98 0.62
CA VAL A 10 -3.38 7.00 1.26
C VAL A 10 -4.13 7.66 2.43
N THR A 11 -5.43 7.93 2.25
CA THR A 11 -6.28 8.49 3.30
C THR A 11 -6.46 7.49 4.44
N LEU A 12 -6.73 6.21 4.17
CA LEU A 12 -6.85 5.20 5.23
C LEU A 12 -5.54 4.99 5.99
N ALA A 13 -4.40 5.01 5.30
CA ALA A 13 -3.09 4.90 5.93
C ALA A 13 -2.80 6.10 6.84
N HIS A 14 -3.21 7.32 6.45
CA HIS A 14 -3.08 8.51 7.31
C HIS A 14 -4.06 8.53 8.47
N LEU A 15 -5.30 8.11 8.22
CA LEU A 15 -6.36 8.17 9.22
C LEU A 15 -6.19 7.06 10.28
N GLU A 16 -5.73 5.87 9.87
CA GLU A 16 -5.52 4.70 10.73
C GLU A 16 -6.81 4.20 11.43
N HIS A 17 -8.00 4.62 11.00
CA HIS A 17 -9.25 4.38 11.74
C HIS A 17 -9.54 2.90 11.99
N TYR A 18 -9.29 2.01 11.02
CA TYR A 18 -9.53 0.58 11.18
C TYR A 18 -8.57 -0.06 12.19
N THR A 19 -7.29 0.31 12.14
CA THR A 19 -6.28 -0.19 13.08
C THR A 19 -6.51 0.36 14.48
N LYS A 20 -6.92 1.63 14.60
CA LYS A 20 -7.31 2.26 15.87
C LYS A 20 -8.55 1.59 16.46
N ALA A 21 -9.58 1.31 15.65
CA ALA A 21 -10.77 0.61 16.12
C ALA A 21 -10.43 -0.80 16.66
N ALA A 22 -9.55 -1.53 15.97
CA ALA A 22 -9.05 -2.82 16.44
C ALA A 22 -8.22 -2.67 17.74
N ALA A 23 -7.36 -1.66 17.83
CA ALA A 23 -6.58 -1.36 19.03
C ALA A 23 -7.43 -1.00 20.26
N GLN A 24 -8.61 -0.42 20.05
CA GLN A 24 -9.59 -0.14 21.10
C GLN A 24 -10.49 -1.35 21.43
N GLY A 25 -10.29 -2.49 20.78
CA GLY A 25 -11.07 -3.71 21.02
C GLY A 25 -12.44 -3.75 20.35
N PHE A 26 -12.73 -2.86 19.40
CA PHE A 26 -14.02 -2.84 18.70
C PHE A 26 -14.14 -3.88 17.59
N GLY A 27 -13.07 -4.63 17.27
CA GLY A 27 -13.12 -5.71 16.28
C GLY A 27 -11.76 -6.09 15.70
N ILE A 28 -11.78 -6.66 14.49
CA ILE A 28 -10.60 -7.06 13.72
C ILE A 28 -10.46 -6.21 12.46
N ALA A 29 -9.22 -5.96 12.01
CA ALA A 29 -8.93 -5.23 10.79
C ALA A 29 -7.98 -6.03 9.89
N ILE A 30 -8.26 -6.05 8.59
CA ILE A 30 -7.34 -6.61 7.58
C ILE A 30 -6.57 -5.43 6.99
N VAL A 31 -5.27 -5.40 7.22
CA VAL A 31 -4.37 -4.32 6.81
C VAL A 31 -3.11 -4.90 6.18
N PRO A 32 -2.44 -4.17 5.27
CA PRO A 32 -1.10 -4.55 4.84
C PRO A 32 -0.13 -4.51 6.04
N ASP A 33 0.95 -5.27 5.94
CA ASP A 33 2.03 -5.20 6.94
C ASP A 33 2.69 -3.82 6.88
N MET A 34 2.64 -3.10 7.99
CA MET A 34 3.13 -1.72 8.11
C MET A 34 3.91 -1.57 9.41
N PRO A 35 5.07 -0.88 9.41
CA PRO A 35 5.91 -0.73 10.61
C PRO A 35 5.19 -0.15 11.84
N MET A 36 4.20 0.72 11.62
CA MET A 36 3.37 1.33 12.68
C MET A 36 2.61 0.32 13.53
N LEU A 37 2.30 -0.88 13.00
CA LEU A 37 1.55 -1.91 13.73
C LEU A 37 2.31 -2.38 14.98
N ASN A 38 3.64 -2.34 14.94
CA ASN A 38 4.49 -2.72 16.07
C ASN A 38 4.37 -1.77 17.26
N GLN A 39 3.84 -0.56 17.05
CA GLN A 39 3.68 0.47 18.09
C GLN A 39 2.27 0.49 18.67
N LEU A 40 1.32 -0.21 18.04
CA LEU A 40 -0.06 -0.27 18.50
C LEU A 40 -0.25 -1.50 19.40
N PRO A 41 -1.11 -1.41 20.43
CA PRO A 41 -1.41 -2.53 21.33
C PRO A 41 -2.34 -3.55 20.64
N VAL A 42 -1.94 -4.08 19.50
CA VAL A 42 -2.70 -5.04 18.68
C VAL A 42 -1.91 -6.33 18.49
N LYS A 43 -2.63 -7.45 18.40
CA LYS A 43 -2.04 -8.73 18.00
C LYS A 43 -2.14 -8.88 16.49
N THR A 44 -1.01 -8.96 15.81
CA THR A 44 -0.95 -9.19 14.36
C THR A 44 -0.98 -10.68 14.03
N LEU A 45 -1.74 -11.05 13.00
CA LEU A 45 -1.83 -12.40 12.47
C LEU A 45 -1.62 -12.36 10.96
N SER A 46 -0.58 -13.04 10.46
CA SER A 46 -0.28 -13.09 9.03
C SER A 46 -1.19 -14.09 8.31
N ILE A 47 -1.85 -13.63 7.24
CA ILE A 47 -2.65 -14.48 6.35
C ILE A 47 -1.70 -15.23 5.42
N LYS A 48 -1.56 -16.55 5.61
CA LYS A 48 -0.59 -17.37 4.85
C LYS A 48 -0.99 -17.58 3.38
N ASN A 49 -2.26 -17.93 3.13
CA ASN A 49 -2.76 -18.28 1.80
C ASN A 49 -3.97 -17.42 1.44
N PRO A 50 -3.79 -16.12 1.13
CA PRO A 50 -4.89 -15.29 0.68
C PRO A 50 -5.35 -15.73 -0.72
N SER A 51 -6.66 -15.74 -0.98
CA SER A 51 -7.20 -15.97 -2.32
C SER A 51 -7.06 -14.75 -3.25
N TRP A 52 -6.54 -13.63 -2.73
CA TRP A 52 -6.29 -12.38 -3.45
C TRP A 52 -4.84 -11.94 -3.28
N GLU A 53 -4.30 -11.29 -4.31
CA GLU A 53 -2.95 -10.74 -4.29
C GLU A 53 -3.00 -9.22 -4.53
N ARG A 54 -2.32 -8.45 -3.68
CA ARG A 54 -2.20 -7.00 -3.85
C ARG A 54 -1.05 -6.70 -4.82
N ARG A 55 -1.38 -6.37 -6.06
CA ARG A 55 -0.39 -5.98 -7.07
C ARG A 55 -0.19 -4.46 -7.08
N PHE A 56 1.06 -4.02 -6.95
CA PHE A 56 1.45 -2.63 -7.10
C PHE A 56 1.99 -2.39 -8.51
N TYR A 57 1.58 -1.28 -9.14
CA TYR A 57 1.99 -0.92 -10.49
C TYR A 57 2.52 0.50 -10.52
N MET A 58 3.51 0.73 -11.38
CA MET A 58 3.95 2.07 -11.76
C MET A 58 3.19 2.52 -13.00
N ALA A 59 2.68 3.75 -13.00
CA ALA A 59 2.02 4.37 -14.15
C ALA A 59 2.83 5.59 -14.62
N TYR A 60 2.99 5.73 -15.93
CA TYR A 60 3.64 6.87 -16.57
C TYR A 60 3.05 7.12 -17.96
N LEU A 61 3.12 8.35 -18.45
CA LEU A 61 2.60 8.70 -19.78
C LEU A 61 3.55 8.22 -20.88
N LYS A 62 3.01 7.49 -21.85
CA LYS A 62 3.73 7.06 -23.06
C LYS A 62 3.73 8.19 -24.08
N GLY A 63 4.88 8.40 -24.75
CA GLY A 63 5.02 9.41 -25.80
C GLY A 63 5.18 10.85 -25.31
N GLN A 64 5.29 11.06 -23.99
CA GLN A 64 5.69 12.34 -23.41
C GLN A 64 7.17 12.33 -23.10
N TYR A 65 7.80 13.51 -23.13
CA TYR A 65 9.19 13.64 -22.72
C TYR A 65 9.34 13.22 -21.27
N GLN A 66 10.26 12.30 -21.02
CA GLN A 66 10.67 11.87 -19.69
C GLN A 66 12.08 12.40 -19.48
N THR A 67 12.32 13.06 -18.35
CA THR A 67 13.69 13.45 -18.02
C THR A 67 14.56 12.20 -17.89
N PRO A 68 15.89 12.30 -18.06
CA PRO A 68 16.79 11.17 -17.90
C PRO A 68 16.56 10.43 -16.58
N VAL A 69 16.42 11.18 -15.48
CA VAL A 69 16.14 10.64 -14.14
C VAL A 69 14.84 9.83 -14.08
N VAL A 70 13.77 10.30 -14.73
CA VAL A 70 12.49 9.56 -14.78
C VAL A 70 12.63 8.29 -15.61
N SER A 71 13.36 8.35 -16.71
CA SER A 71 13.60 7.20 -17.59
C SER A 71 14.43 6.12 -16.87
N ASP A 72 15.50 6.54 -16.19
CA ASP A 72 16.36 5.67 -15.39
C ASP A 72 15.57 5.00 -14.26
N TYR A 73 14.70 5.76 -13.57
CA TYR A 73 13.84 5.22 -12.53
C TYR A 73 12.82 4.22 -13.10
N ILE A 74 12.20 4.52 -14.23
CA ILE A 74 11.26 3.59 -14.90
C ILE A 74 11.98 2.28 -15.26
N GLN A 75 13.22 2.36 -15.75
CA GLN A 75 14.00 1.18 -16.11
C GLN A 75 14.44 0.37 -14.87
N PHE A 76 14.84 1.06 -13.80
CA PHE A 76 15.17 0.43 -12.52
C PHE A 76 13.98 -0.38 -11.97
N ILE A 77 12.78 0.20 -11.98
CA ILE A 77 11.57 -0.51 -11.53
C ILE A 77 11.26 -1.70 -12.43
N LYS A 78 11.41 -1.58 -13.75
CA LYS A 78 11.20 -2.70 -14.69
C LYS A 78 12.17 -3.87 -14.49
N ASN A 79 13.42 -3.58 -14.15
CA ASN A 79 14.47 -4.60 -13.99
C ASN A 79 14.46 -5.27 -12.61
N LYS A 80 13.82 -4.65 -11.61
CA LYS A 80 13.75 -5.15 -10.22
C LYS A 80 12.60 -6.11 -9.95
N VAL A 81 11.66 -6.24 -10.90
CA VAL A 81 10.49 -7.11 -10.78
C VAL A 81 10.76 -8.44 -11.45
#